data_AF-A0A7K3GAQ9-F1
#
_entry.id   AF-A0A7K3GAQ9-F1
#
_cell.length_a   1.000
_cell.length_b   1.000
_cell.length_c   1.000
_cell.angle_alpha   90.00
_cell.angle_beta   90.00
_cell.angle_gamma   90.00
#
_symmetry.space_group_name_H-M   'P 1'
#
loop_
_entity.id
_entity.type
_entity.pdbx_description
1 polymer ?
#
loop_
_entity_poly.entity_id
_entity_poly.type
_entity_poly.pdbx_seq_one_letter_code
_entity_poly.pdbx_strand_id
1 'polypeptide(L)' 'GAGALGGVGHALGPLTRLQLDPLANTGVDPLDNGLGTQVADFKPVGTNLVTDHLTKGGAVADLPVVGPLSQGLVP' A
#
# COMPACT_ATOMS: atom_id res chain seq x y z
N GLY A 1 25.23 -13.04 6.35
CA GLY A 1 25.37 -14.15 5.39
C GLY A 1 24.02 -14.45 4.74
N ALA A 2 24.01 -14.99 3.53
CA ALA A 2 22.79 -15.23 2.74
C ALA A 2 21.68 -16.01 3.49
N GLY A 3 22.06 -16.92 4.41
CA GLY A 3 21.10 -17.65 5.24
C GLY A 3 20.31 -16.78 6.23
N ALA A 4 20.88 -15.67 6.72
CA ALA A 4 20.16 -14.74 7.60
C ALA A 4 19.08 -13.96 6.83
N LEU A 5 19.37 -13.56 5.59
CA LEU A 5 18.39 -12.91 4.72
C LEU A 5 17.29 -13.89 4.28
N GLY A 6 17.63 -15.14 3.99
CA GLY A 6 16.64 -16.18 3.67
C GLY A 6 15.70 -16.51 4.85
N GLY A 7 16.23 -16.54 6.08
CA GLY A 7 15.44 -16.73 7.29
C GLY A 7 14.49 -15.56 7.58
N VAL A 8 14.97 -14.32 7.43
CA VAL A 8 14.12 -13.11 7.53
C VAL A 8 13.06 -13.09 6.43
N GLY A 9 13.42 -13.47 5.20
CA GLY A 9 12.52 -13.68 4.07
C GLY A 9 11.32 -14.57 4.40
N HIS A 10 11.60 -15.77 4.93
CA HIS A 10 10.56 -16.73 5.30
C HIS A 10 9.69 -16.26 6.47
N ALA A 11 10.28 -15.57 7.45
CA ALA A 11 9.56 -15.12 8.64
C ALA A 11 8.64 -13.92 8.34
N LEU A 12 9.10 -12.96 7.53
CA LEU A 12 8.39 -11.70 7.29
C LEU A 12 7.60 -11.69 5.99
N GLY A 13 7.92 -12.55 5.02
CA GLY A 13 7.26 -12.60 3.72
C GLY A 13 5.73 -12.75 3.77
N PRO A 14 5.15 -13.54 4.68
CA PRO A 14 3.70 -13.57 4.85
C PRO A 14 3.12 -12.23 5.33
N LEU A 15 3.85 -11.51 6.19
CA LEU A 15 3.39 -10.24 6.78
C LEU A 15 3.39 -9.10 5.75
N THR A 16 4.27 -9.12 4.75
CA THR A 16 4.30 -8.09 3.70
C THR A 16 3.11 -8.17 2.74
N ARG A 17 2.36 -9.28 2.77
CA ARG A 17 1.18 -9.53 1.92
C ARG A 17 -0.14 -9.35 2.67
N LEU A 18 -0.09 -8.92 3.94
CA LEU A 18 -1.29 -8.63 4.71
C LEU A 18 -1.85 -7.26 4.32
N GLN A 19 -3.18 -7.20 4.16
CA GLN A 19 -3.91 -5.95 4.02
C GLN A 19 -3.57 -4.99 5.17
N LEU A 20 -3.13 -3.78 4.83
CA LEU A 20 -2.66 -2.81 5.81
C LEU A 20 -3.79 -2.08 6.54
N ASP A 21 -4.89 -1.79 5.84
CA ASP A 21 -6.04 -1.11 6.40
C ASP A 21 -7.21 -2.08 6.61
N PRO A 22 -7.54 -2.45 7.86
CA PRO A 22 -8.63 -3.37 8.16
C PRO A 22 -10.02 -2.86 7.72
N LEU A 23 -10.18 -1.56 7.50
CA LEU A 23 -11.43 -0.94 7.06
C LEU A 23 -11.49 -0.74 5.54
N ALA A 24 -10.46 -1.14 4.79
CA ALA A 24 -10.45 -1.02 3.35
C ALA A 24 -11.69 -1.68 2.71
N ASN A 25 -12.24 -1.03 1.69
CA ASN A 25 -13.49 -1.40 1.02
C ASN A 25 -14.75 -1.36 1.90
N THR A 26 -14.70 -0.72 3.07
CA THR A 26 -15.90 -0.45 3.89
C THR A 26 -16.39 0.98 3.67
N GLY A 27 -17.69 1.22 3.84
CA GLY A 27 -18.26 2.56 3.71
C GLY A 27 -17.93 3.52 4.87
N VAL A 28 -17.12 3.09 5.84
CA VAL A 28 -16.70 3.87 7.02
C VAL A 28 -15.19 3.96 7.14
N ASP A 29 -14.46 3.61 6.07
CA ASP A 29 -13.01 3.74 5.99
C ASP A 29 -12.61 5.22 6.18
N PRO A 30 -11.86 5.56 7.25
CA PRO A 30 -11.47 6.94 7.50
C PRO A 30 -10.45 7.48 6.49
N LEU A 31 -9.72 6.59 5.81
CA LEU A 31 -8.73 6.94 4.80
C LEU A 31 -9.36 7.14 3.42
N ASP A 32 -10.59 6.67 3.23
CA ASP A 32 -11.44 6.98 2.06
C ASP A 32 -12.17 8.33 2.25
N ASN A 33 -11.46 9.32 2.78
CA ASN A 33 -11.93 10.70 2.93
C ASN A 33 -11.24 11.60 1.91
N GLY A 34 -11.50 11.31 0.64
CA GLY A 34 -10.92 12.00 -0.51
C GLY A 34 -11.25 13.49 -0.57
N LEU A 35 -10.24 14.34 -0.73
CA LEU A 35 -10.41 15.73 -1.16
C LEU A 35 -9.76 15.93 -2.52
N GLY A 36 -10.52 16.49 -3.45
CA GLY A 36 -10.08 16.73 -4.83
C GLY A 36 -10.20 18.20 -5.22
N THR A 37 -9.31 18.65 -6.08
CA THR A 37 -9.39 19.95 -6.75
C THR A 37 -9.23 19.77 -8.25
N GLN A 38 -9.87 20.65 -9.01
CA GLN A 38 -9.75 20.70 -10.46
C GLN A 38 -9.69 22.16 -10.90
N VAL A 39 -8.80 22.43 -11.86
CA VAL A 39 -8.68 23.74 -12.48
C VAL A 39 -9.03 23.56 -13.95
N ALA A 40 -10.04 24.29 -14.44
CA ALA A 40 -10.52 24.21 -15.82
C ALA A 40 -10.73 22.74 -16.30
N ASP A 41 -10.12 22.35 -17.41
CA ASP A 41 -10.21 21.04 -18.05
C ASP A 41 -9.02 20.11 -17.75
N PHE A 42 -8.13 20.50 -16.81
CA PHE A 42 -7.05 19.62 -16.36
C PHE A 42 -7.58 18.38 -15.64
N LYS A 43 -6.77 17.33 -15.61
CA LYS A 43 -7.06 16.15 -14.81
C LYS A 43 -7.17 16.54 -13.32
N PRO A 44 -8.24 16.12 -12.62
CA PRO A 44 -8.39 16.41 -11.20
C PRO A 44 -7.26 15.75 -10.41
N VAL A 45 -6.82 16.43 -9.35
CA VAL A 45 -5.85 15.91 -8.39
C VAL A 45 -6.52 15.83 -7.02
N GLY A 46 -6.18 14.82 -6.25
CA GLY A 46 -6.77 14.64 -4.93
C GLY A 46 -5.98 13.68 -4.07
N THR A 47 -6.37 13.59 -2.81
CA THR A 47 -5.71 12.74 -1.82
C THR A 47 -5.86 11.25 -2.12
N ASN A 48 -6.93 10.86 -2.84
CA ASN A 48 -7.15 9.50 -3.32
C ASN A 48 -5.98 8.93 -4.14
N LEU A 49 -5.22 9.78 -4.84
CA LEU A 49 -4.05 9.33 -5.60
C LEU A 49 -2.99 8.64 -4.72
N VAL A 50 -2.97 8.93 -3.42
CA VAL A 50 -2.03 8.33 -2.46
C VAL A 50 -2.72 7.42 -1.45
N THR A 51 -3.98 7.67 -1.09
CA THR A 51 -4.71 6.85 -0.10
C THR A 51 -5.38 5.62 -0.72
N ASP A 52 -5.69 5.61 -2.03
CA ASP A 52 -6.39 4.49 -2.67
C ASP A 52 -5.64 3.16 -2.60
N HIS A 53 -4.31 3.19 -2.53
CA HIS A 53 -3.49 1.98 -2.35
C HIS A 53 -3.83 1.27 -1.04
N LEU A 54 -4.28 2.02 -0.03
CA LEU A 54 -4.57 1.52 1.29
C LEU A 54 -6.06 1.19 1.43
N THR A 55 -6.93 2.12 1.04
CA THR A 55 -8.40 1.99 1.14
C THR A 55 -9.00 0.91 0.23
N LYS A 56 -8.24 0.45 -0.79
CA LYS A 56 -8.62 -0.67 -1.67
C LYS A 56 -7.97 -2.00 -1.28
N GLY A 57 -7.36 -2.06 -0.10
CA GLY A 57 -6.89 -3.30 0.52
C GLY A 57 -5.45 -3.69 0.17
N GLY A 58 -4.62 -2.74 -0.26
CA GLY A 58 -3.22 -3.02 -0.58
C GLY A 58 -2.41 -3.46 0.64
N ALA A 59 -1.45 -4.33 0.38
CA ALA A 59 -0.44 -4.77 1.34
C ALA A 59 0.86 -3.94 1.21
N VAL A 60 1.82 -4.16 2.12
CA VAL A 60 3.15 -3.53 2.05
C VAL A 60 3.81 -3.78 0.69
N ALA A 61 3.67 -5.00 0.17
CA ALA A 61 4.20 -5.42 -1.11
C ALA A 61 3.57 -4.70 -2.33
N ASP A 62 2.39 -4.09 -2.16
CA ASP A 62 1.63 -3.44 -3.23
C ASP A 62 1.83 -1.92 -3.25
N LEU A 63 2.49 -1.36 -2.25
CA LEU A 63 2.74 0.08 -2.17
C LEU A 63 3.72 0.52 -3.27
N PRO A 64 3.47 1.63 -4.00
CA PRO A 64 4.26 2.00 -5.18
C PRO A 64 5.77 2.12 -4.92
N VAL A 65 6.15 2.66 -3.76
CA VAL A 65 7.56 2.87 -3.38
C VAL A 65 8.08 1.76 -2.48
N VAL A 66 7.29 1.34 -1.48
CA VAL A 66 7.72 0.37 -0.47
C VAL A 66 7.64 -1.07 -0.98
N GLY A 67 6.69 -1.38 -1.85
CA GLY A 67 6.48 -2.70 -2.43
C GLY A 67 7.73 -3.26 -3.10
N PRO A 68 8.31 -2.57 -4.11
CA PRO A 68 9.53 -3.02 -4.78
C PRO A 68 10.71 -3.22 -3.82
N LEU A 69 10.84 -2.36 -2.80
CA LEU A 69 11.88 -2.49 -1.78
C LEU A 69 11.66 -3.73 -0.91
N SER A 70 10.42 -3.96 -0.46
CA SER A 70 10.07 -5.11 0.36
C SER A 70 10.29 -6.44 -0.37
N GLN A 71 9.95 -6.52 -1.66
CA GLN A 71 10.13 -7.71 -2.49
C GLN A 71 11.61 -8.04 -2.73
N GLY A 72 12.46 -7.01 -2.83
CA GLY A 72 13.91 -7.20 -2.96
C GLY A 72 14.58 -7.66 -1.65
N LEU A 73 14.02 -7.30 -0.50
CA LEU A 73 14.54 -7.64 0.83
C LEU A 73 13.96 -8.95 1.39
N VAL A 74 12.72 -9.28 1.00
CA VAL A 74 11.91 -10.38 1.52
C VAL A 74 11.24 -11.07 0.31
N PRO A 75 12.01 -11.88 -0.44
CA PRO A 75 11.52 -12.54 -1.66
C PRO A 75 10.42 -13.58 -1.39
#